data_AF-A0A2U1T0B0-F1
#
_entry.id   AF-A0A2U1T0B0-F1
#
_cell.length_a   1.000
_cell.length_b   1.000
_cell.length_c   1.000
_cell.angle_alpha   90.00
_cell.angle_beta   90.00
_cell.angle_gamma   90.00
#
_symmetry.space_group_name_H-M   'P 1'
#
loop_
_entity.id
_entity.type
_entity.pdbx_description
1 polymer ?
#
loop_
_entity_poly.entity_id
_entity_poly.type
_entity_poly.pdbx_seq_one_letter_code
_entity_poly.pdbx_strand_id
1 'polypeptide(L)' 'MAKPIKPGTPAPVSGQYRPAGPRGGFVGQTEITAIKGKPLPPTSKPGQGFVAVDLTKHKK' A
#
# COMPACT_ATOMS: atom_id res chain seq x y z
N MET A 1 -2.11 -5.38 -13.50
CA MET A 1 -1.74 -5.28 -12.07
C MET A 1 -1.58 -3.82 -11.73
N ALA A 2 -2.16 -3.34 -10.62
CA ALA A 2 -1.98 -1.95 -10.19
C ALA A 2 -0.49 -1.67 -9.90
N LYS A 3 0.00 -0.50 -10.31
CA LYS A 3 1.38 -0.10 -10.03
C LYS A 3 1.54 0.12 -8.52
N PRO A 4 2.55 -0.48 -7.87
CA PRO A 4 2.77 -0.27 -6.44
C PRO A 4 2.98 1.20 -6.09
N ILE A 5 2.32 1.68 -5.05
CA ILE A 5 2.44 3.03 -4.52
C ILE A 5 3.74 3.13 -3.74
N LYS A 6 4.52 4.19 -3.99
CA LYS A 6 5.81 4.37 -3.32
C LYS A 6 5.62 4.67 -1.83
N PRO A 7 6.53 4.19 -0.96
CA PRO A 7 6.63 4.66 0.42
C PRO A 7 6.71 6.18 0.50
N GLY A 8 6.22 6.76 1.60
CA GLY A 8 6.19 8.21 1.83
C GLY A 8 5.16 8.98 1.00
N THR A 9 4.57 8.36 -0.04
CA THR A 9 3.45 8.96 -0.77
C THR A 9 2.18 8.87 0.09
N PRO A 10 1.34 9.93 0.15
CA PRO A 10 0.06 9.86 0.82
C PRO A 10 -0.82 8.73 0.29
N ALA A 11 -1.44 7.96 1.17
CA ALA A 11 -2.36 6.90 0.77
C ALA A 11 -3.58 7.51 0.05
N PRO A 12 -3.95 7.01 -1.16
CA PRO A 12 -5.05 7.58 -1.93
C PRO A 12 -6.43 7.34 -1.28
N VAL A 13 -6.55 6.20 -0.59
CA VAL A 13 -7.76 5.74 0.10
C VAL A 13 -7.39 5.03 1.39
N SER A 14 -8.29 5.07 2.38
CA SER A 14 -8.12 4.30 3.62
C SER A 14 -8.37 2.83 3.36
N GLY A 15 -7.57 1.96 3.97
CA GLY A 15 -7.68 0.51 3.77
C GLY A 15 -6.43 -0.24 4.21
N GLN A 16 -6.44 -1.54 3.96
CA GLN A 16 -5.28 -2.41 4.07
C GLN A 16 -4.49 -2.42 2.77
N TYR A 17 -3.18 -2.32 2.92
CA TYR A 17 -2.22 -2.36 1.83
C TYR A 17 -1.19 -3.45 2.09
N ARG A 18 -0.79 -4.13 1.02
CA ARG A 18 0.25 -5.16 1.06
C ARG A 18 1.47 -4.70 0.28
N PRO A 19 2.69 -4.93 0.78
CA PRO A 19 3.89 -4.59 0.04
C PRO A 19 3.99 -5.45 -1.23
N ALA A 20 4.37 -4.81 -2.33
CA ALA A 20 4.56 -5.42 -3.63
C ALA A 20 5.90 -4.98 -4.24
N GLY A 21 6.54 -5.89 -4.96
CA GLY A 21 7.73 -5.59 -5.74
C GLY A 21 7.42 -4.73 -6.97
N PRO A 22 8.44 -4.26 -7.70
CA PRO A 22 8.28 -3.31 -8.82
C PRO A 22 7.41 -3.85 -9.97
N ARG A 23 7.26 -5.18 -10.06
CA ARG A 23 6.40 -5.87 -11.06
C ARG A 23 4.98 -6.20 -10.54
N GLY A 24 4.61 -5.71 -9.36
CA GLY A 24 3.27 -5.89 -8.78
C GLY A 24 3.04 -7.20 -8.02
N GLY A 25 4.01 -8.11 -7.98
CA GLY A 25 3.92 -9.31 -7.14
C GLY A 25 4.06 -8.97 -5.65
N PHE A 26 3.18 -9.51 -4.81
CA PHE A 26 3.25 -9.30 -3.36
C PHE A 26 4.55 -9.86 -2.80
N VAL A 27 5.14 -9.11 -1.87
CA VAL A 27 6.39 -9.47 -1.20
C VAL A 27 6.10 -9.53 0.30
N GLY A 28 6.30 -10.70 0.90
CA GLY A 28 5.96 -10.95 2.29
C GLY A 28 4.46 -11.16 2.54
N GLN A 29 4.13 -11.37 3.81
CA GLN A 29 2.76 -11.64 4.30
C GLN A 29 2.19 -10.48 5.13
N THR A 30 2.94 -9.40 5.28
CA THR A 30 2.53 -8.25 6.09
C THR A 30 1.49 -7.42 5.37
N GLU A 31 0.39 -7.11 6.04
CA GLU A 31 -0.58 -6.11 5.62
C GLU A 31 -0.51 -4.94 6.58
N ILE A 32 -0.60 -3.73 6.02
CA ILE A 32 -0.56 -2.49 6.79
C ILE A 32 -1.86 -1.73 6.61
N THR A 33 -2.36 -1.14 7.68
CA THR A 33 -3.49 -0.22 7.62
C THR A 33 -2.97 1.17 7.24
N ALA A 34 -3.48 1.73 6.14
CA ALA A 34 -3.20 3.09 5.74
C ALA A 34 -4.44 3.97 5.87
N ILE A 35 -4.21 5.22 6.29
CA ILE A 35 -5.25 6.24 6.39
C ILE A 35 -5.08 7.17 5.20
N LYS A 36 -6.16 7.45 4.48
CA LYS A 36 -6.18 8.38 3.35
C LYS A 36 -5.47 9.69 3.72
N GLY A 37 -4.57 10.15 2.86
CA GLY A 37 -3.83 11.40 3.03
C GLY A 37 -2.62 11.32 3.97
N LYS A 38 -2.45 10.22 4.73
CA LYS A 38 -1.22 10.00 5.52
C LYS A 38 -0.15 9.29 4.68
N PRO A 39 1.14 9.62 4.86
CA PRO A 39 2.22 8.98 4.13
C PRO A 39 2.29 7.48 4.46
N LEU A 40 2.48 6.65 3.43
CA LEU A 40 2.72 5.23 3.60
C LEU A 40 4.08 5.00 4.30
N PRO A 41 4.19 4.01 5.19
CA PRO A 41 5.43 3.72 5.91
C PRO A 41 6.54 3.25 4.95
N PRO A 42 7.81 3.25 5.38
CA PRO A 42 8.90 2.68 4.60
C PRO A 42 8.69 1.17 4.36
N THR A 43 9.12 0.68 3.20
CA THR A 43 9.17 -0.76 2.88
C THR A 43 10.48 -1.39 3.35
N SER A 44 10.50 -2.70 3.58
CA SER A 44 11.69 -3.41 4.06
C SER A 44 12.83 -3.46 3.04
N LYS A 45 12.54 -3.39 1.74
CA LYS A 45 13.58 -3.37 0.68
C LYS A 45 13.37 -2.21 -0.29
N PRO A 46 14.46 -1.69 -0.90
CA PRO A 46 14.37 -0.71 -1.99
C PRO A 46 13.59 -1.25 -3.19
N GLY A 47 12.88 -0.37 -3.90
CA GLY A 47 12.10 -0.70 -5.09
C GLY A 47 10.77 -1.40 -4.84
N GLN A 48 10.42 -1.65 -3.56
CA GLN A 48 9.09 -2.09 -3.16
C GLN A 48 8.13 -0.90 -3.06
N GLY A 49 6.84 -1.19 -3.14
CA GLY A 49 5.75 -0.25 -2.87
C GLY A 49 4.57 -0.98 -2.25
N PHE A 50 3.41 -0.35 -2.25
CA PHE A 50 2.20 -0.88 -1.63
C PHE A 50 1.05 -0.97 -2.62
N VAL A 51 0.26 -2.03 -2.53
CA VAL A 51 -0.96 -2.21 -3.31
C VAL A 51 -2.12 -2.35 -2.33
N ALA A 52 -3.21 -1.61 -2.57
CA ALA A 52 -4.42 -1.73 -1.77
C ALA A 52 -5.04 -3.12 -1.99
N VAL A 53 -5.25 -3.86 -0.91
CA VAL A 53 -5.82 -5.22 -0.96
C VAL A 53 -7.22 -5.27 -0.38
N ASP A 54 -7.51 -4.43 0.63
CA ASP A 54 -8.84 -4.28 1.20
C ASP A 54 -9.13 -2.81 1.47
N LEU A 55 -10.17 -2.26 0.86
CA LEU A 55 -10.51 -0.85 1.03
C LEU A 55 -11.50 -0.70 2.19
N THR A 56 -11.24 0.27 3.07
CA THR A 56 -12.22 0.62 4.10
C THR A 56 -13.47 1.16 3.43
N LYS A 57 -14.62 0.51 3.67
CA LYS A 57 -15.91 0.95 3.13
C LYS A 57 -16.36 2.21 3.86
N HIS A 58 -16.34 3.34 3.17
CA HIS A 58 -16.98 4.55 3.65
C HIS A 58 -18.47 4.50 3.26
N LYS A 59 -19.38 4.59 4.23
CA LYS A 59 -20.79 4.83 3.94
C LYS A 59 -20.92 6.23 3.34
N LYS A 60 -21.65 6.34 2.23
CA LYS A 60 -22.18 7.64 1.78
C LYS A 60 -23.38 8.00 2.63
#